data_AF-I0YUC9-F1
#
_entry.id   AF-I0YUC9-F1
#
_cell.length_a   1.000
_cell.length_b   1.000
_cell.length_c   1.000
_cell.angle_alpha   90.00
_cell.angle_beta   90.00
_cell.angle_gamma   90.00
#
_symmetry.space_group_name_H-M   'P 1'
#
loop_
_entity.id
_entity.type
_entity.pdbx_description
1 polymer ?
#
loop_
_entity_poly.entity_id
_entity_poly.type
_entity_poly.pdbx_seq_one_letter_code
_entity_poly.pdbx_strand_id
1 'polypeptide(L)'
;MPRKEFSPEEAVAAQMDALLNNDTPWPNHGIQTMYEFGWDIGGMERSRYFGYSKDLYHFDHFLGQFQNTFGDLLGADSCKIAEIRTLDTDIMDVDVIVQRLSSHEEKLITFRMQKKESGRREGSWMTKAILRQ
;
A
#
# COMPACT_ATOMS: atom_id res chain seq x y z
N MET A 1 -2.12 -8.70 -0.73
CA MET A 1 -2.77 -8.56 -2.05
C MET A 1 -4.19 -8.05 -1.86
N PRO A 2 -4.69 -7.17 -2.75
CA PRO A 2 -6.07 -6.68 -2.69
C PRO A 2 -7.10 -7.79 -2.85
N ARG A 3 -8.18 -7.71 -2.10
CA ARG A 3 -9.29 -8.67 -2.10
C ARG A 3 -10.61 -7.90 -2.12
N LYS A 4 -11.63 -8.48 -2.76
CA LYS A 4 -12.95 -7.82 -2.89
C LYS A 4 -13.70 -7.81 -1.56
N GLU A 5 -13.38 -8.77 -0.71
CA GLU A 5 -14.00 -8.98 0.59
C GLU A 5 -13.46 -8.01 1.65
N PHE A 6 -12.31 -7.39 1.41
CA PHE A 6 -11.74 -6.44 2.35
C PHE A 6 -12.60 -5.20 2.46
N SER A 7 -12.80 -4.74 3.69
CA SER A 7 -13.17 -3.35 3.97
C SER A 7 -11.98 -2.42 3.64
N PRO A 8 -12.18 -1.09 3.56
CA PRO A 8 -11.06 -0.15 3.40
C PRO A 8 -10.06 -0.25 4.56
N GLU A 9 -10.55 -0.51 5.78
CA GLU A 9 -9.72 -0.72 6.96
C GLU A 9 -8.84 -1.97 6.81
N GLU A 10 -9.43 -3.10 6.43
CA GLU A 10 -8.70 -4.36 6.23
C GLU A 10 -7.69 -4.26 5.09
N ALA A 11 -8.02 -3.51 4.04
CA ALA A 11 -7.12 -3.24 2.92
C ALA A 11 -5.90 -2.40 3.36
N VAL A 12 -6.09 -1.42 4.24
CA VAL A 12 -4.99 -0.62 4.79
C VAL A 12 -4.19 -1.41 5.82
N ALA A 13 -4.85 -2.17 6.70
CA ALA A 13 -4.20 -3.06 7.66
C ALA A 13 -3.28 -4.07 6.94
N ALA A 14 -3.77 -4.73 5.88
CA ALA A 14 -2.97 -5.66 5.09
C ALA A 14 -1.75 -5.01 4.41
N GLN A 15 -1.84 -3.73 4.04
CA GLN A 15 -0.71 -2.96 3.51
C GLN A 15 0.30 -2.65 4.62
N MET A 16 -0.18 -2.18 5.77
CA MET A 16 0.68 -1.82 6.89
C MET A 16 1.39 -3.04 7.49
N ASP A 17 0.69 -4.16 7.68
CA ASP A 17 1.28 -5.41 8.16
C ASP A 17 2.47 -5.86 7.30
N ALA A 18 2.36 -5.69 5.98
CA ALA A 18 3.41 -6.01 5.04
C ALA A 18 4.58 -4.99 5.11
N LEU A 19 4.30 -3.71 5.35
CA LEU A 19 5.33 -2.66 5.51
C LEU A 19 6.12 -2.79 6.81
N LEU A 20 5.46 -3.17 7.92
CA LEU A 20 6.11 -3.43 9.20
C LEU A 20 7.17 -4.54 9.07
N ASN A 21 6.89 -5.55 8.22
CA ASN A 21 7.81 -6.65 7.92
C ASN A 21 8.25 -6.63 6.44
N ASN A 22 8.76 -5.48 5.97
CA ASN A 22 8.98 -5.20 4.56
C ASN A 22 9.72 -6.30 3.77
N ASP A 23 10.71 -6.97 4.37
CA ASP A 23 11.53 -7.97 3.67
C ASP A 23 11.09 -9.42 3.93
N THR A 24 9.90 -9.63 4.49
CA THR A 24 9.33 -10.96 4.74
C THR A 24 8.02 -11.13 3.96
N PRO A 25 7.85 -12.21 3.18
CA PRO A 25 8.73 -13.38 3.06
C PRO A 25 9.88 -13.25 2.04
N TRP A 26 10.01 -12.12 1.35
CA TRP A 26 11.14 -11.83 0.44
C TRP A 26 11.48 -10.32 0.44
N PRO A 27 12.66 -9.91 -0.06
CA PRO A 27 13.06 -8.50 -0.06
C PRO A 27 12.06 -7.56 -0.74
N ASN A 28 11.77 -6.43 -0.11
CA ASN A 28 10.81 -5.42 -0.55
C ASN A 28 9.36 -5.93 -0.73
N HIS A 29 8.98 -7.02 -0.07
CA HIS A 29 7.61 -7.53 -0.06
C HIS A 29 6.58 -6.50 0.41
N GLY A 30 6.89 -5.69 1.43
CA GLY A 30 6.02 -4.62 1.90
C GLY A 30 5.75 -3.59 0.81
N ILE A 31 6.80 -3.07 0.18
CA ILE A 31 6.69 -2.12 -0.94
C ILE A 31 5.98 -2.76 -2.14
N GLN A 32 6.25 -4.03 -2.45
CA GLN A 32 5.51 -4.77 -3.48
C GLN A 32 4.02 -4.85 -3.14
N THR A 33 3.67 -5.03 -1.87
CA THR A 33 2.27 -5.00 -1.42
C THR A 33 1.67 -3.63 -1.66
N MET A 34 2.36 -2.54 -1.33
CA MET A 34 1.89 -1.18 -1.62
C MET A 34 1.65 -0.95 -3.11
N TYR A 35 2.58 -1.41 -3.95
CA TYR A 35 2.45 -1.36 -5.39
C TYR A 35 1.20 -2.09 -5.87
N GLU A 36 0.97 -3.30 -5.38
CA GLU A 36 -0.19 -4.13 -5.69
C GLU A 36 -1.51 -3.51 -5.22
N PHE A 37 -1.52 -2.69 -4.17
CA PHE A 37 -2.70 -1.94 -3.74
C PHE A 37 -2.88 -0.61 -4.47
N GLY A 38 -1.90 -0.14 -5.26
CA GLY A 38 -1.99 1.11 -6.00
C GLY A 38 -3.11 1.10 -7.04
N TRP A 39 -4.00 2.10 -6.97
CA TRP A 39 -5.17 2.21 -7.84
C TRP A 39 -4.80 2.30 -9.33
N ASP A 40 -3.91 3.22 -9.70
CA ASP A 40 -3.50 3.48 -11.10
C ASP A 40 -2.26 2.70 -11.54
N ILE A 41 -1.53 2.12 -10.59
CA ILE A 41 -0.16 1.61 -10.82
C ILE A 41 -0.02 0.12 -10.54
N GLY A 42 -0.96 -0.53 -9.85
CA GLY A 42 -0.76 -1.89 -9.35
C GLY A 42 -0.93 -3.02 -10.36
N GLY A 43 -1.01 -2.78 -11.66
CA GLY A 43 -1.24 -3.84 -12.66
C GLY A 43 0.02 -4.62 -12.98
N MET A 44 0.25 -5.76 -12.33
CA MET A 44 1.38 -6.67 -12.66
C MET A 44 1.19 -7.41 -13.99
N GLU A 45 1.23 -6.72 -15.12
CA GLU A 45 1.63 -7.37 -16.37
C GLU A 45 3.15 -7.43 -16.43
N ARG A 46 3.70 -8.41 -15.69
CA ARG A 46 5.12 -8.76 -15.76
C ARG A 46 5.41 -9.35 -17.14
N SER A 47 6.46 -8.86 -17.79
CA SER A 47 6.93 -9.40 -19.05
C SER A 47 7.38 -10.85 -18.88
N ARG A 48 7.04 -11.69 -19.86
CA ARG A 48 7.55 -13.07 -19.96
C ARG A 48 8.59 -13.24 -21.07
N TYR A 49 9.16 -12.12 -21.55
CA TYR A 49 10.09 -12.11 -22.68
C TYR A 49 11.27 -13.10 -22.51
N PHE A 50 11.75 -13.30 -21.29
CA PHE A 50 12.85 -14.22 -20.97
C PHE A 50 12.38 -15.62 -20.53
N GLY A 51 11.12 -15.99 -20.74
CA GLY A 51 10.55 -17.28 -20.32
C GLY A 51 10.19 -17.37 -18.83
N TYR A 52 10.47 -16.33 -18.04
CA TYR A 52 10.03 -16.17 -16.66
C TYR A 52 9.43 -14.79 -16.43
N SER A 53 8.60 -14.67 -15.40
CA SER A 53 7.88 -13.44 -15.05
C SER A 53 8.85 -12.40 -14.48
N LYS A 54 9.11 -11.33 -15.24
CA LYS A 54 9.99 -10.23 -14.83
C LYS A 54 9.30 -8.89 -15.07
N ASP A 55 9.27 -8.04 -14.05
CA ASP A 55 8.95 -6.63 -14.25
C ASP A 55 10.17 -5.98 -14.87
N LEU A 56 10.01 -5.37 -16.05
CA LEU A 56 11.14 -4.77 -16.74
C LEU A 56 11.42 -3.35 -16.27
N TYR A 57 10.45 -2.61 -15.71
CA TYR A 57 10.68 -1.22 -15.27
C TYR A 57 9.61 -0.61 -14.35
N HIS A 58 8.39 -1.15 -14.22
CA HIS A 58 7.31 -0.45 -13.51
C HIS A 58 7.49 -0.50 -11.98
N PHE A 59 7.80 -1.67 -11.44
CA PHE A 59 8.02 -1.84 -10.01
C PHE A 59 9.32 -1.20 -9.53
N ASP A 60 10.41 -1.24 -10.32
CA ASP A 60 11.70 -0.66 -9.90
C ASP A 60 11.60 0.87 -9.71
N HIS A 61 10.88 1.56 -10.59
CA HIS A 61 10.60 2.99 -10.43
C HIS A 61 9.73 3.27 -9.22
N PHE A 62 8.68 2.47 -9.00
CA PHE A 62 7.84 2.59 -7.81
C PHE A 62 8.64 2.36 -6.53
N LEU A 63 9.48 1.32 -6.51
CA LEU A 63 10.33 0.95 -5.39
C LEU A 63 11.23 2.11 -4.98
N GLY A 64 11.98 2.66 -5.93
CA GLY A 64 12.87 3.79 -5.66
C GLY A 64 12.10 5.03 -5.19
N GLN A 65 10.96 5.35 -5.81
CA GLN A 65 10.15 6.49 -5.40
C GLN A 65 9.57 6.30 -3.99
N PHE A 66 9.07 5.10 -3.68
CA PHE A 66 8.48 4.79 -2.38
C PHE A 66 9.52 4.86 -1.27
N GLN A 67 10.71 4.27 -1.46
CA GLN A 67 11.80 4.34 -0.47
C GLN A 67 12.23 5.78 -0.20
N ASN A 68 12.32 6.61 -1.23
CA ASN A 68 12.71 8.02 -1.07
C ASN A 68 11.61 8.88 -0.44
N THR A 69 10.34 8.57 -0.70
CA THR A 69 9.22 9.41 -0.25
C THR A 69 8.71 8.95 1.12
N PHE A 70 8.57 7.65 1.33
CA PHE A 70 7.90 7.00 2.47
C PHE A 70 8.79 5.98 3.18
N GLY A 71 10.12 6.11 3.05
CA GLY A 71 11.08 5.20 3.69
C GLY A 71 10.95 5.14 5.22
N ASP A 72 10.39 6.18 5.83
CA ASP A 72 10.09 6.23 7.26
C ASP A 72 8.94 5.30 7.69
N LEU A 73 8.10 4.84 6.76
CA LEU A 73 7.07 3.83 7.01
C LEU A 73 7.64 2.40 7.01
N LEU A 74 8.81 2.19 6.40
CA LEU A 74 9.45 0.88 6.30
C LEU A 74 9.98 0.45 7.66
N GLY A 75 9.58 -0.74 8.12
CA GLY A 75 10.01 -1.27 9.40
C GLY A 75 9.69 -0.33 10.56
N ALA A 76 8.52 0.32 10.52
CA ALA A 76 7.96 0.94 11.73
C ALA A 76 7.67 -0.16 12.77
N ASP A 77 7.60 0.22 14.04
CA ASP A 77 7.43 -0.75 15.13
C ASP A 77 5.97 -1.17 15.30
N SER A 78 5.04 -0.23 15.08
CA SER A 78 3.61 -0.52 15.09
C SER A 78 2.82 0.50 14.28
N CYS A 79 1.59 0.13 13.95
CA CYS A 79 0.60 1.02 13.37
C CYS A 79 -0.78 0.78 13.98
N LYS A 80 -1.62 1.81 13.99
CA LYS A 80 -3.00 1.73 14.44
C LYS A 80 -3.91 2.56 13.53
N ILE A 81 -5.04 1.99 13.13
CA ILE A 81 -6.12 2.74 12.47
C ILE A 81 -6.69 3.74 13.49
N ALA A 82 -6.67 5.02 13.14
CA ALA A 82 -7.13 6.10 14.01
C ALA A 82 -8.57 6.53 13.68
N GLU A 83 -8.83 6.81 12.41
CA GLU A 83 -10.14 7.28 11.93
C GLU A 83 -10.41 6.76 10.52
N ILE A 84 -11.68 6.55 10.18
CA ILE A 84 -12.13 6.24 8.82
C ILE A 84 -13.20 7.27 8.44
N ARG A 85 -13.01 7.96 7.32
CA ARG A 85 -13.91 9.00 6.83
C ARG A 85 -14.43 8.66 5.44
N THR A 86 -15.74 8.67 5.26
CA THR A 86 -16.36 8.53 3.94
C THR A 86 -16.34 9.87 3.23
N LEU A 87 -15.74 9.93 2.04
CA LEU A 87 -15.75 11.13 1.19
C LEU A 87 -16.84 11.04 0.12
N ASP A 88 -17.04 9.83 -0.42
CA ASP A 88 -18.09 9.49 -1.40
C ASP A 88 -18.43 7.99 -1.27
N THR A 89 -19.42 7.51 -2.01
CA THR A 89 -19.93 6.12 -2.03
C THR A 89 -18.81 5.08 -2.18
N ASP A 90 -17.80 5.40 -2.98
CA ASP A 90 -16.68 4.51 -3.29
C ASP A 90 -15.31 5.14 -2.97
N ILE A 91 -15.27 6.20 -2.16
CA ILE A 91 -14.03 6.89 -1.76
C ILE A 91 -14.02 7.10 -0.25
N MET A 92 -12.96 6.62 0.40
CA MET A 92 -12.79 6.74 1.85
C MET A 92 -11.36 7.12 2.20
N ASP A 93 -11.19 7.96 3.22
CA ASP A 93 -9.89 8.22 3.84
C ASP A 93 -9.76 7.34 5.10
N VAL A 94 -8.64 6.65 5.23
CA VAL A 94 -8.29 5.81 6.39
C VAL A 94 -7.02 6.38 7.01
N ASP A 95 -7.15 6.90 8.22
CA ASP A 95 -6.04 7.47 8.97
C ASP A 95 -5.35 6.40 9.78
N VAL A 96 -4.02 6.38 9.69
CA VAL A 96 -3.14 5.44 10.37
C VAL A 96 -2.13 6.22 11.18
N ILE A 97 -2.07 5.92 12.47
CA ILE A 97 -0.98 6.34 13.33
C ILE A 97 0.14 5.32 13.20
N VAL A 98 1.33 5.77 12.79
CA VAL A 98 2.53 4.95 12.66
C VAL A 98 3.52 5.36 13.73
N GLN A 99 4.00 4.39 14.50
CA GLN A 99 4.90 4.63 15.62
C GLN A 99 6.27 4.02 15.36
N ARG A 100 7.31 4.79 15.69
CA ARG A 100 8.69 4.34 15.72
C ARG A 100 9.25 4.55 17.12
N LEU A 101 9.50 3.45 17.82
CA LEU A 101 9.96 3.42 19.21
C LEU A 101 11.38 3.97 19.34
N SER A 102 12.25 3.73 18.36
CA SER A 102 13.64 4.19 18.40
C SER A 102 13.79 5.72 18.36
N SER A 103 12.82 6.43 17.76
CA SER A 103 12.80 7.89 17.66
C SER A 103 11.72 8.55 18.53
N HIS A 104 10.88 7.77 19.22
CA HIS A 104 9.65 8.24 19.88
C HIS A 104 8.76 9.09 18.96
N GLU A 105 8.81 8.81 17.66
CA GLU A 105 8.08 9.56 16.64
C GLU A 105 6.74 8.87 16.36
N GLU A 106 5.68 9.69 16.32
CA GLU A 106 4.36 9.27 15.90
C GLU A 106 3.93 10.11 14.70
N LYS A 107 3.46 9.44 13.64
CA LYS A 107 3.04 10.06 12.39
C LYS A 107 1.62 9.68 12.05
N LEU A 108 0.81 10.69 11.71
CA LEU A 108 -0.51 10.48 11.13
C LEU A 108 -0.41 10.44 9.60
N ILE A 109 -0.80 9.31 9.02
CA ILE A 109 -0.77 9.06 7.59
C ILE A 109 -2.18 8.73 7.12
N THR A 110 -2.66 9.44 6.11
CA THR A 110 -3.98 9.19 5.53
C THR A 110 -3.84 8.38 4.24
N PHE A 111 -4.50 7.23 4.20
CA PHE A 111 -4.69 6.44 2.99
C PHE A 111 -6.01 6.83 2.34
N ARG A 112 -5.93 7.43 1.14
CA ARG A 112 -7.12 7.64 0.31
C ARG A 112 -7.41 6.37 -0.46
N MET A 113 -8.49 5.70 -0.09
CA MET A 113 -8.96 4.45 -0.65
C MET A 113 -10.09 4.68 -1.64
N GLN A 114 -10.10 3.91 -2.73
CA GLN A 114 -11.16 3.93 -3.74
C GLN A 114 -11.49 2.49 -4.18
N LYS A 115 -12.76 2.15 -4.46
CA LYS A 115 -13.17 0.82 -4.97
C LYS A 115 -12.96 0.66 -6.47
N LYS A 116 -12.19 -0.34 -6.91
CA LYS A 116 -11.80 -0.50 -8.33
C LYS A 116 -13.03 -0.67 -9.23
N GLU A 117 -13.15 0.20 -10.24
CA GLU A 117 -14.32 0.20 -11.14
C GLU A 117 -14.32 -0.95 -12.15
N SER A 118 -13.14 -1.43 -12.57
CA SER A 118 -13.03 -2.48 -13.59
C SER A 118 -11.68 -3.20 -13.57
N GLY A 119 -11.63 -4.33 -14.29
CA GLY A 119 -10.43 -5.13 -14.48
C GLY A 119 -10.21 -6.19 -13.40
N ARG A 120 -8.99 -6.73 -13.32
CA ARG A 120 -8.68 -7.88 -12.44
C ARG A 120 -9.00 -7.68 -10.96
N ARG A 121 -9.05 -6.42 -10.50
CA ARG A 121 -9.31 -6.05 -9.10
C ARG A 121 -10.64 -5.35 -8.88
N GLU A 122 -11.53 -5.38 -9.87
CA GLU A 122 -12.86 -4.77 -9.77
C GLU A 122 -13.56 -5.10 -8.44
N GLY A 123 -14.07 -4.08 -7.76
CA GLY A 123 -14.74 -4.18 -6.46
C GLY A 123 -13.81 -4.15 -5.24
N SER A 124 -12.50 -4.36 -5.41
CA SER A 124 -11.53 -4.27 -4.29
C SER A 124 -11.23 -2.81 -3.93
N TRP A 125 -11.01 -2.54 -2.64
CA TRP A 125 -10.45 -1.26 -2.18
C TRP A 125 -8.96 -1.16 -2.51
N MET A 126 -8.58 -0.04 -3.12
CA MET A 126 -7.23 0.23 -3.61
C MET A 126 -6.79 1.62 -3.15
N THR A 127 -5.49 1.81 -2.96
CA THR A 127 -4.89 3.06 -2.53
C THR A 127 -4.73 4.01 -3.71
N LYS A 128 -5.49 5.11 -3.70
CA LYS A 128 -5.40 6.21 -4.69
C LYS A 128 -4.29 7.20 -4.33
N ALA A 129 -4.10 7.47 -3.04
CA ALA A 129 -3.05 8.35 -2.55
C ALA A 129 -2.68 8.03 -1.09
N ILE A 130 -1.46 8.41 -0.70
CA ILE A 130 -1.00 8.42 0.69
C ILE A 130 -0.64 9.88 1.00
N LEU A 131 -1.25 10.44 2.05
CA LEU A 131 -1.08 11.84 2.44
C LEU A 131 -0.42 11.90 3.82
N ARG A 132 0.51 12.84 4.00
CA ARG A 132 1.06 13.21 5.29
C ARG A 132 0.28 14.40 5.85
N GLN A 133 -0.05 14.35 7.13
CA GLN A 133 -0.63 15.48 7.85
C GLN A 133 0.45 16.28 8.58
#